data_AF-A0A1I6FMU6-F1
#
_entry.id   AF-A0A1I6FMU6-F1
#
_cell.length_a   1.000
_cell.length_b   1.000
_cell.length_c   1.000
_cell.angle_alpha   90.00
_cell.angle_beta   90.00
_cell.angle_gamma   90.00
#
_symmetry.space_group_name_H-M   'P 1'
#
loop_
_entity.id
_entity.type
_entity.pdbx_description
1 polymer ?
#
loop_
_entity_poly.entity_id
_entity_poly.type
_entity_poly.pdbx_seq_one_letter_code
_entity_poly.pdbx_strand_id
1 'polypeptide(L)'
;MKELEPSQLEAEFDKRARAKKRVEEIKGFYVHLTIYLVINLLIIGWSIYQNVSQGEPIFRWPMLLTPFFWGIGLGFHFINTFNVNPFFGKDWERRKLQEFMDQDEEEARKFK
;
A
#
# COMPACT_ATOMS: atom_id res chain seq x y z
N MET A 1 28.28 -17.06 24.47
CA MET A 1 27.18 -16.14 24.10
C MET A 1 27.87 -14.86 23.66
N LYS A 2 27.87 -14.53 22.36
CA LYS A 2 28.63 -13.37 21.86
C LYS A 2 27.77 -12.13 22.11
N GLU A 3 28.15 -11.32 23.10
CA GLU A 3 27.46 -10.05 23.37
C GLU A 3 27.60 -9.15 22.15
N LEU A 4 26.48 -8.59 21.70
CA LEU A 4 26.45 -7.71 20.53
C LEU A 4 26.98 -6.34 20.96
N GLU A 5 27.92 -5.79 20.20
CA GLU A 5 28.36 -4.40 20.33
C GLU A 5 27.14 -3.44 20.29
N PRO A 6 27.14 -2.33 21.06
CA PRO A 6 26.00 -1.41 21.14
C PRO A 6 25.48 -0.95 19.76
N SER A 7 26.38 -0.70 18.81
CA SER A 7 26.04 -0.31 17.43
C SER A 7 25.32 -1.42 16.64
N GLN A 8 25.67 -2.68 16.88
CA GLN A 8 25.03 -3.85 16.27
C GLN A 8 23.64 -4.09 16.89
N LEU A 9 23.50 -3.79 18.18
CA LEU A 9 22.24 -3.92 18.92
C LEU A 9 21.23 -2.87 18.47
N GLU A 10 21.67 -1.63 18.26
CA GLU A 10 20.85 -0.57 17.65
C GLU A 10 20.41 -0.91 16.22
N ALA A 11 21.32 -1.40 15.38
CA ALA A 11 21.00 -1.79 14.00
C ALA A 11 19.99 -2.96 13.93
N GLU A 12 20.14 -3.96 14.80
CA GLU A 12 19.19 -5.07 14.93
C GLU A 12 17.82 -4.61 15.44
N PHE A 13 17.78 -3.71 16.43
CA PHE A 13 16.53 -3.12 16.93
C PHE A 13 15.77 -2.37 15.84
N ASP A 14 16.48 -1.52 15.09
CA ASP A 14 15.93 -0.72 14.00
C ASP A 14 15.40 -1.59 12.84
N LYS A 15 16.15 -2.65 12.48
CA LYS A 15 15.70 -3.65 11.50
C LYS A 15 14.41 -4.36 11.94
N ARG A 16 14.30 -4.75 13.22
CA ARG A 16 13.10 -5.39 13.77
C ARG A 16 11.92 -4.42 13.82
N ALA A 17 12.14 -3.16 14.17
CA ALA A 17 11.10 -2.13 14.20
C ALA A 17 10.52 -1.89 12.80
N ARG A 18 11.37 -1.76 11.77
CA ARG A 18 10.94 -1.66 10.37
C ARG A 18 10.13 -2.87 9.92
N ALA A 19 10.60 -4.08 10.25
CA ALA A 19 9.90 -5.32 9.89
C ALA A 19 8.51 -5.39 10.54
N LYS A 20 8.38 -5.01 11.81
CA LYS A 20 7.08 -4.94 12.50
C LYS A 20 6.13 -3.93 11.86
N LYS A 21 6.61 -2.70 11.60
CA LYS A 21 5.82 -1.67 10.92
C LYS A 21 5.30 -2.17 9.58
N ARG A 22 6.13 -2.88 8.81
CA ARG A 22 5.72 -3.45 7.52
C ARG A 22 4.60 -4.48 7.65
N VAL A 23 4.66 -5.33 8.67
CA VAL A 23 3.59 -6.31 8.95
C VAL A 23 2.29 -5.60 9.33
N GLU A 24 2.36 -4.52 10.10
CA GLU A 24 1.20 -3.72 10.49
C GLU A 24 0.54 -3.03 9.28
N GLU A 25 1.33 -2.46 8.37
CA GLU A 25 0.83 -1.88 7.11
C GLU A 25 0.07 -2.93 6.27
N ILE A 26 0.67 -4.11 6.09
CA ILE A 26 0.06 -5.21 5.34
C ILE A 26 -1.25 -5.67 5.99
N LYS A 27 -1.26 -5.84 7.32
CA LYS A 27 -2.49 -6.18 8.06
C LYS A 27 -3.55 -5.09 7.90
N GLY A 28 -3.17 -3.83 8.01
CA GLY A 28 -4.07 -2.68 7.81
C GLY A 28 -4.72 -2.70 6.42
N PHE A 29 -3.95 -3.04 5.38
CA PHE A 29 -4.48 -3.22 4.03
C PHE A 29 -5.50 -4.35 3.95
N TYR A 30 -5.20 -5.53 4.50
CA TYR A 30 -6.16 -6.65 4.49
C TYR A 30 -7.45 -6.35 5.24
N VAL A 31 -7.37 -5.61 6.36
CA VAL A 31 -8.56 -5.15 7.08
C VAL A 31 -9.38 -4.21 6.21
N HIS A 32 -8.76 -3.19 5.59
CA HIS A 32 -9.46 -2.26 4.71
C HIS A 32 -10.08 -2.97 3.50
N LEU A 33 -9.34 -3.88 2.85
CA LEU A 33 -9.83 -4.70 1.74
C LEU A 33 -11.03 -5.57 2.16
N THR A 34 -10.95 -6.20 3.33
CA THR A 34 -12.03 -7.06 3.84
C THR A 34 -13.30 -6.25 4.10
N ILE A 35 -13.18 -5.10 4.77
CA ILE A 35 -14.31 -4.20 5.02
C ILE A 35 -14.90 -3.71 3.70
N TYR A 36 -14.06 -3.30 2.75
CA TYR A 36 -14.47 -2.89 1.42
C TYR A 36 -15.30 -3.99 0.73
N LEU A 37 -14.82 -5.24 0.70
CA LEU A 37 -15.53 -6.34 0.06
C LEU A 37 -16.85 -6.65 0.76
N VAL A 38 -16.84 -6.81 2.08
CA VAL A 38 -18.04 -7.18 2.86
C VAL A 38 -19.13 -6.13 2.71
N ILE A 39 -18.81 -4.85 2.90
CA ILE A 39 -19.82 -3.77 2.84
C ILE A 39 -20.36 -3.61 1.41
N ASN A 40 -19.50 -3.62 0.39
CA ASN A 40 -19.97 -3.49 -0.98
C ASN A 40 -20.81 -4.70 -1.41
N LEU A 41 -20.44 -5.93 -1.03
CA LEU A 41 -21.26 -7.11 -1.32
C LEU A 41 -22.63 -7.05 -0.64
N LEU A 42 -22.71 -6.56 0.61
CA LEU A 42 -23.98 -6.38 1.30
C LEU A 42 -24.86 -5.32 0.62
N ILE A 43 -24.29 -4.17 0.26
CA ILE A 43 -25.03 -3.09 -0.44
C ILE A 43 -25.54 -3.60 -1.80
N ILE A 44 -24.67 -4.26 -2.56
CA ILE A 44 -25.00 -4.79 -3.88
C ILE A 44 -26.07 -5.88 -3.76
N GLY A 45 -25.87 -6.85 -2.87
CA GLY A 45 -26.82 -7.95 -2.66
C GLY A 45 -28.20 -7.45 -2.19
N TRP A 46 -28.22 -6.49 -1.25
CA TRP A 46 -29.46 -5.87 -0.77
C TRP A 46 -30.20 -5.13 -1.87
N SER A 47 -29.49 -4.33 -2.68
CA SER A 47 -30.11 -3.59 -3.79
C SER A 47 -30.65 -4.55 -4.86
N ILE A 48 -29.94 -5.64 -5.17
CA ILE A 48 -30.43 -6.67 -6.10
C ILE A 48 -31.71 -7.31 -5.56
N TYR A 49 -31.73 -7.70 -4.28
CA TYR A 49 -32.90 -8.30 -3.64
C TYR A 49 -34.14 -7.39 -3.73
N GLN A 50 -33.98 -6.10 -3.42
CA GLN A 50 -35.07 -5.13 -3.54
C GLN A 50 -35.53 -4.94 -4.99
N ASN A 51 -34.61 -4.75 -5.93
CA ASN A 51 -34.96 -4.51 -7.34
C ASN A 51 -35.73 -5.70 -7.94
N VAL A 52 -35.28 -6.92 -7.67
CA VAL A 52 -35.98 -8.14 -8.11
C VAL A 52 -37.39 -8.22 -7.52
N SER A 53 -37.58 -7.86 -6.24
CA SER A 53 -38.90 -7.85 -5.62
C SER A 53 -39.87 -6.82 -6.19
N GLN A 54 -39.35 -5.73 -6.78
CA GLN A 54 -40.13 -4.62 -7.33
C GLN A 54 -40.28 -4.69 -8.87
N GLY A 55 -39.67 -5.68 -9.53
CA GLY A 55 -39.65 -5.77 -10.99
C GLY A 55 -38.75 -4.73 -11.68
N GLU A 56 -37.85 -4.11 -10.92
CA GLU A 56 -36.92 -3.08 -11.39
C GLU A 56 -35.63 -3.72 -11.96
N PRO A 57 -34.87 -2.99 -12.79
CA PRO A 57 -33.59 -3.45 -13.31
C PRO A 57 -32.59 -3.79 -12.19
N ILE A 58 -32.00 -4.98 -12.28
CA ILE A 58 -31.03 -5.51 -11.31
C ILE A 58 -29.78 -4.63 -11.24
N PHE A 59 -29.40 -3.99 -12.35
CA PHE A 59 -28.19 -3.19 -12.47
C PHE A 59 -28.52 -1.72 -12.68
N ARG A 60 -28.03 -0.85 -11.78
CA ARG A 60 -28.14 0.60 -11.90
C ARG A 60 -26.76 1.23 -11.73
N TRP A 61 -26.37 2.11 -12.65
CA TRP A 61 -25.09 2.83 -12.59
C TRP A 61 -24.73 3.43 -11.21
N PRO A 62 -25.66 4.05 -10.45
CA PRO A 62 -25.35 4.60 -9.14
C PRO A 62 -24.83 3.58 -8.12
N MET A 63 -25.18 2.30 -8.27
CA MET A 63 -24.76 1.21 -7.40
C MET A 63 -23.25 0.96 -7.44
N LEU A 64 -22.59 1.32 -8.56
CA LEU A 64 -21.15 1.16 -8.73
C LEU A 64 -20.34 2.40 -8.31
N LEU A 65 -20.98 3.54 -8.05
CA LEU A 65 -20.26 4.75 -7.67
C LEU A 65 -19.54 4.58 -6.33
N THR A 66 -20.23 4.00 -5.33
CA THR A 66 -19.65 3.74 -4.01
C THR A 66 -18.42 2.82 -4.07
N PRO A 67 -18.48 1.61 -4.65
CA PRO A 67 -17.29 0.76 -4.78
C PRO A 67 -16.22 1.42 -5.65
N PHE A 68 -16.58 2.18 -6.69
CA PHE A 68 -15.59 2.84 -7.54
C PHE A 68 -14.75 3.86 -6.76
N PHE A 69 -15.37 4.81 -6.07
CA PHE A 69 -14.63 5.85 -5.33
C PHE A 69 -13.87 5.28 -4.13
N TRP A 70 -14.44 4.32 -3.41
CA TRP A 70 -13.73 3.63 -2.33
C TRP A 70 -12.58 2.76 -2.88
N GLY A 71 -12.77 2.17 -4.06
CA GLY A 71 -11.77 1.37 -4.76
C GLY A 71 -10.53 2.19 -5.13
N ILE A 72 -10.69 3.48 -5.46
CA ILE A 72 -9.55 4.39 -5.67
C ILE A 72 -8.72 4.52 -4.38
N GLY A 73 -9.36 4.77 -3.24
CA GLY A 73 -8.68 4.86 -1.94
C GLY A 73 -7.98 3.56 -1.54
N LEU A 74 -8.63 2.42 -1.81
CA LEU A 74 -8.06 1.10 -1.63
C LEU A 74 -6.84 0.86 -2.54
N GLY A 75 -6.89 1.34 -3.78
CA GLY A 75 -5.78 1.31 -4.73
C GLY A 75 -4.55 2.09 -4.24
N PHE A 76 -4.76 3.31 -3.72
CA PHE A 76 -3.66 4.08 -3.11
C PHE A 76 -3.08 3.38 -1.87
N HIS A 77 -3.93 2.78 -1.03
CA HIS A 77 -3.46 2.00 0.11
C HIS A 77 -2.63 0.79 -0.34
N PHE A 78 -3.04 0.09 -1.40
CA PHE A 78 -2.27 -1.01 -1.99
C PHE A 78 -0.89 -0.55 -2.46
N ILE A 79 -0.83 0.53 -3.25
CA ILE A 79 0.42 1.12 -3.78
C ILE A 79 1.39 1.42 -2.63
N ASN A 80 0.91 2.10 -1.59
CA ASN A 80 1.70 2.44 -0.41
C ASN A 80 2.12 1.20 0.40
N THR A 81 1.19 0.28 0.64
CA THR A 81 1.44 -0.92 1.47
C THR A 81 2.30 -1.97 0.79
N PHE A 82 2.40 -1.99 -0.53
CA PHE A 82 3.25 -2.95 -1.25
C PHE A 82 4.47 -2.30 -1.90
N ASN A 83 4.66 -0.98 -1.73
CA ASN A 83 5.67 -0.20 -2.46
C ASN A 83 5.65 -0.52 -3.96
N VAL A 84 4.44 -0.75 -4.51
CA VAL A 84 4.29 -0.92 -5.94
C VAL A 84 4.39 0.48 -6.50
N ASN A 85 5.44 0.75 -7.28
CA ASN A 85 5.55 2.00 -8.00
C ASN A 85 4.94 1.80 -9.40
N PRO A 86 3.66 2.14 -9.61
CA PRO A 86 2.98 1.83 -10.88
C PRO A 86 3.53 2.63 -12.05
N PHE A 87 4.33 3.68 -11.79
CA PHE A 87 4.87 4.58 -12.81
C PHE A 87 6.35 4.31 -13.11
N PHE A 88 7.13 3.84 -12.13
CA PHE A 88 8.58 3.67 -12.28
C PHE A 88 9.02 2.27 -11.82
N GLY A 89 9.59 1.49 -12.75
CA GLY A 89 10.10 0.16 -12.45
C GLY A 89 11.40 0.18 -11.62
N LYS A 90 11.81 -1.00 -11.12
CA LYS A 90 13.06 -1.18 -10.34
C LYS A 90 14.31 -0.65 -11.03
N ASP A 91 14.35 -0.64 -12.36
CA ASP A 91 15.46 -0.08 -13.14
C ASP A 91 15.56 1.44 -13.02
N TRP A 92 14.42 2.13 -12.96
CA TRP A 92 14.39 3.57 -12.73
C TRP A 92 14.86 3.90 -11.31
N GLU A 93 14.40 3.16 -10.30
CA GLU A 93 14.83 3.35 -8.91
C GLU A 93 16.34 3.12 -8.76
N ARG A 94 16.89 2.05 -9.35
CA ARG A 94 18.34 1.78 -9.33
C ARG A 94 19.14 2.91 -9.95
N ARG A 95 18.72 3.39 -11.12
CA ARG A 95 19.42 4.48 -11.82
C ARG A 95 19.38 5.78 -11.02
N LYS A 96 18.24 6.10 -10.39
CA LYS A 96 18.11 7.29 -9.55
C LYS A 96 18.93 7.18 -8.26
N LEU A 97 18.97 6.00 -7.66
CA LEU A 97 19.83 5.76 -6.50
C LEU A 97 21.31 5.97 -6.86
N GLN A 98 21.75 5.43 -8.00
CA GLN A 98 23.11 5.63 -8.48
C GLN A 98 23.41 7.12 -8.73
N GLU A 99 22.52 7.85 -9.41
CA GLU A 99 22.68 9.29 -9.62
C GLU A 99 22.85 10.07 -8.31
N PHE A 100 22.08 9.74 -7.26
CA PHE A 100 22.23 10.40 -5.96
C PHE A 100 23.54 10.05 -5.26
N MET A 101 23.98 8.78 -5.33
CA MET A 101 25.28 8.38 -4.79
C MET A 101 26.44 9.09 -5.50
N ASP A 102 26.38 9.17 -6.83
CA ASP A 102 27.40 9.85 -7.64
C ASP A 102 27.43 11.36 -7.32
N GLN A 103 26.26 11.99 -7.12
CA GLN A 103 26.14 13.40 -6.70
C GLN A 103 26.74 13.63 -5.31
N ASP A 104 26.41 12.79 -4.32
CA ASP A 104 26.98 12.87 -2.96
C ASP A 104 28.51 12.73 -2.98
N GLU A 105 29.05 11.82 -3.80
CA GLU A 105 30.50 11.64 -3.98
C GLU A 105 31.17 12.85 -4.66
N GLU A 106 30.51 13.47 -5.65
CA GLU A 106 30.99 14.71 -6.27
C GLU A 106 30.96 15.89 -5.31
N GLU A 107 29.90 16.05 -4.53
CA GLU A 107 29.81 17.10 -3.50
C GLU A 107 30.89 16.90 -2.43
N ALA A 108 31.06 15.69 -1.90
CA ALA A 108 32.10 15.39 -0.92
C ALA A 108 33.52 15.66 -1.45
N ARG A 109 33.76 15.47 -2.75
CA ARG A 109 35.04 15.82 -3.41
C ARG A 109 35.25 17.33 -3.58
N LYS A 110 34.18 18.12 -3.74
CA LYS A 110 34.28 19.59 -3.87
C LYS A 110 34.66 20.29 -2.56
N PHE A 111 34.34 19.68 -1.41
CA PHE A 111 34.67 20.22 -0.09
C PHE A 111 35.99 19.69 0.50
N LYS A 112 36.78 18.96 -0.30
CA LYS A 112 38.06 18.36 0.08
C LYS A 112 39.21 19.02 -0.66
#